data_AF-A0A838QAY5-F1
#
_entry.id   AF-A0A838QAY5-F1
#
_cell.length_a   1.000
_cell.length_b   1.000
_cell.length_c   1.000
_cell.angle_alpha   90.00
_cell.angle_beta   90.00
_cell.angle_gamma   90.00
#
_symmetry.space_group_name_H-M   'P 1'
#
loop_
_entity.id
_entity.type
_entity.pdbx_description
1 polymer ?
#
loop_
_entity_poly.entity_id
_entity_poly.type
_entity_poly.pdbx_seq_one_letter_code
_entity_poly.pdbx_strand_id
1 'polypeptide(L)'
;MKHKAPRSRRIQGSLLMGVLVLCACDKGKDSGAGTGASSSTSTASAQSADAQLAEIGEYRLTMESVDKYFGAQRNITLKAGKLSPAEREAMKARTESRYNANASVDDVVRNVESEPMIKDAVRDAGLSPREFALVGMTFMQTSMAAGIAKMRPDDNQDSLIRAMKANPENVKFLFDNEAELNRKQKAVEEDMKRLQATEKGS
;
A
#
# COMPACT_ATOMS: atom_id res chain seq x y z
N MET A 1 -37.54 41.66 17.96
CA MET A 1 -37.41 40.32 17.33
C MET A 1 -37.22 40.51 15.84
N LYS A 2 -36.03 40.23 15.28
CA LYS A 2 -35.73 40.38 13.84
C LYS A 2 -35.63 38.99 13.23
N HIS A 3 -36.62 38.60 12.42
CA HIS A 3 -36.62 37.33 11.70
C HIS A 3 -35.60 37.38 10.56
N LYS A 4 -34.64 36.45 10.59
CA LYS A 4 -33.61 36.27 9.58
C LYS A 4 -34.12 35.24 8.57
N ALA A 5 -34.33 35.66 7.32
CA ALA A 5 -34.82 34.79 6.24
C ALA A 5 -33.73 33.78 5.78
N PRO A 6 -34.11 32.56 5.36
CA PRO A 6 -33.16 31.56 4.87
C PRO A 6 -32.74 31.84 3.42
N ARG A 7 -31.42 31.85 3.17
CA ARG A 7 -30.82 31.93 1.84
C ARG A 7 -30.89 30.56 1.16
N SER A 8 -31.71 30.48 0.10
CA SER A 8 -31.76 29.40 -0.88
C SER A 8 -30.39 29.18 -1.54
N ARG A 9 -29.80 28.00 -1.37
CA ARG A 9 -28.62 27.56 -2.13
C ARG A 9 -29.09 26.87 -3.41
N ARG A 10 -28.80 27.50 -4.54
CA ARG A 10 -28.98 26.96 -5.89
C ARG A 10 -28.22 25.65 -6.03
N ILE A 11 -28.93 24.60 -6.41
CA ILE A 11 -28.39 23.34 -6.91
C ILE A 11 -27.89 23.63 -8.32
N GLN A 12 -26.57 23.73 -8.48
CA GLN A 12 -25.93 23.85 -9.78
C GLN A 12 -25.70 22.43 -10.29
N GLY A 13 -26.64 21.95 -11.11
CA GLY A 13 -26.51 20.71 -11.85
C GLY A 13 -25.38 20.84 -12.88
N SER A 14 -24.29 20.11 -12.66
CA SER A 14 -23.25 19.92 -13.67
C SER A 14 -23.57 18.66 -14.47
N LEU A 15 -23.96 18.94 -15.71
CA LEU A 15 -23.98 18.13 -16.92
C LEU A 15 -23.14 16.85 -16.89
N LEU A 16 -23.79 15.76 -17.30
CA LEU A 16 -23.19 14.61 -17.95
C LEU A 16 -22.42 15.02 -19.22
N MET A 17 -21.15 14.60 -19.30
CA MET A 17 -20.38 14.33 -20.52
C MET A 17 -19.65 13.02 -20.20
N GLY A 18 -20.01 11.84 -20.72
CA GLY A 18 -20.37 11.56 -22.10
C GLY A 18 -19.13 11.18 -22.91
N VAL A 19 -18.24 10.34 -22.37
CA VAL A 19 -17.08 9.82 -23.11
C VAL A 19 -17.40 8.40 -23.59
N LEU A 20 -17.91 8.33 -24.83
CA LEU A 20 -17.91 7.15 -25.68
C LEU A 20 -16.47 6.84 -26.11
N VAL A 21 -15.87 5.79 -25.55
CA VAL A 21 -14.66 5.20 -26.14
C VAL A 21 -15.11 4.13 -27.14
N LEU A 22 -14.95 4.46 -28.42
CA LEU A 22 -15.14 3.56 -29.55
C LEU A 22 -14.09 2.43 -29.49
N CYS A 23 -14.56 1.20 -29.34
CA CYS A 23 -13.79 0.01 -29.70
C CYS A 23 -13.59 -0.03 -31.22
N ALA A 24 -12.43 0.39 -31.69
CA ALA A 24 -11.97 0.08 -33.04
C ALA A 24 -11.42 -1.34 -33.04
N CYS A 25 -12.24 -2.29 -33.51
CA CYS A 25 -11.80 -3.64 -33.86
C CYS A 25 -10.98 -3.57 -35.15
N ASP A 26 -9.67 -3.67 -35.05
CA ASP A 26 -8.81 -3.87 -36.22
C ASP A 26 -8.92 -5.34 -36.68
N LYS A 27 -9.54 -5.52 -37.85
CA LYS A 27 -9.76 -6.81 -38.49
C LYS A 27 -8.64 -7.04 -39.50
N GLY A 28 -7.45 -7.41 -38.99
CA GLY A 28 -6.27 -7.76 -39.78
C GLY A 28 -6.03 -9.27 -39.84
N LYS A 29 -6.09 -9.82 -41.06
CA LYS A 29 -5.94 -11.23 -41.44
C LYS A 29 -4.47 -11.70 -41.48
N ASP A 30 -4.35 -13.03 -41.32
CA ASP A 30 -3.41 -13.99 -41.95
C ASP A 30 -2.18 -14.52 -41.19
N SER A 31 -2.34 -15.77 -40.76
CA SER A 31 -1.57 -16.96 -41.17
C SER A 31 -0.05 -16.95 -41.07
N GLY A 32 0.44 -17.39 -39.91
CA GLY A 32 1.73 -18.04 -39.74
C GLY A 32 1.58 -19.27 -38.86
N ALA A 33 1.43 -20.45 -39.46
CA ALA A 33 1.44 -21.74 -38.76
C ALA A 33 2.85 -22.02 -38.23
N GLY A 34 3.12 -21.62 -36.99
CA GLY A 34 4.30 -21.97 -36.23
C GLY A 34 4.01 -23.12 -35.28
N THR A 35 4.49 -24.30 -35.63
CA THR A 35 4.35 -25.56 -34.90
C THR A 35 4.95 -25.48 -33.49
N GLY A 36 4.07 -25.49 -32.47
CA GLY A 36 4.23 -26.27 -31.24
C GLY A 36 5.46 -26.03 -30.37
N ALA A 37 5.64 -24.82 -29.82
CA ALA A 37 6.39 -24.67 -28.58
C ALA A 37 5.44 -24.90 -27.39
N SER A 38 5.65 -25.98 -26.65
CA SER A 38 4.86 -26.31 -25.45
C SER A 38 4.96 -25.18 -24.43
N SER A 39 3.85 -24.50 -24.20
CA SER A 39 3.65 -23.56 -23.09
C SER A 39 3.58 -24.34 -21.78
N SER A 40 4.73 -24.79 -21.26
CA SER A 40 4.89 -25.26 -19.89
C SER A 40 4.95 -24.05 -18.94
N THR A 41 3.85 -23.29 -18.90
CA THR A 41 3.74 -22.03 -18.16
C THR A 41 3.23 -22.25 -16.73
N SER A 42 4.10 -21.93 -15.77
CA SER A 42 3.81 -21.16 -14.55
C SER A 42 2.82 -21.71 -13.50
N THR A 43 2.71 -23.02 -13.29
CA THR A 43 1.96 -23.53 -12.11
C THR A 43 2.67 -23.21 -10.78
N ALA A 44 4.00 -23.04 -10.79
CA ALA A 44 4.78 -22.76 -9.59
C ALA A 44 4.48 -21.40 -8.94
N SER A 45 4.02 -20.39 -9.71
CA SER A 45 3.76 -19.04 -9.18
C SER A 45 2.41 -18.90 -8.48
N ALA A 46 1.44 -19.76 -8.77
CA ALA A 46 0.12 -19.71 -8.13
C ALA A 46 0.18 -20.24 -6.69
N GLN A 47 0.91 -21.35 -6.48
CA GLN A 47 1.07 -21.95 -5.17
C GLN A 47 1.86 -21.04 -4.21
N SER A 48 2.81 -20.25 -4.71
CA SER A 48 3.54 -19.28 -3.88
C SER A 48 2.65 -18.12 -3.44
N ALA A 49 1.74 -17.64 -4.29
CA ALA A 49 0.82 -16.56 -3.93
C ALA A 49 -0.15 -16.96 -2.82
N ASP A 50 -0.75 -18.15 -2.89
CA ASP A 50 -1.66 -18.62 -1.84
C ASP A 50 -0.94 -18.88 -0.52
N ALA A 51 0.28 -19.42 -0.55
CA ALA A 51 1.09 -19.62 0.65
C ALA A 51 1.47 -18.28 1.32
N GLN A 52 1.81 -17.26 0.53
CA GLN A 52 2.13 -15.93 1.05
C GLN A 52 0.90 -15.22 1.61
N LEU A 53 -0.26 -15.36 0.97
CA LEU A 53 -1.53 -14.84 1.51
C LEU A 53 -1.88 -15.53 2.83
N ALA A 54 -1.60 -16.83 2.97
CA ALA A 54 -1.77 -17.54 4.24
C ALA A 54 -0.82 -16.97 5.30
N GLU A 55 0.46 -16.76 4.99
CA GLU A 55 1.43 -16.18 5.92
C GLU A 55 1.00 -14.77 6.42
N ILE A 56 0.56 -13.91 5.50
CA ILE A 56 0.05 -12.56 5.83
C ILE A 56 -1.24 -12.66 6.68
N GLY A 57 -2.15 -13.57 6.32
CA GLY A 57 -3.40 -13.78 7.04
C GLY A 57 -3.21 -14.34 8.46
N GLU A 58 -2.15 -15.13 8.67
CA GLU A 58 -1.80 -15.69 9.97
C GLU A 58 -1.06 -14.69 10.87
N TYR A 59 -0.29 -13.76 10.29
CA TYR A 59 0.48 -12.77 11.03
C TYR A 59 -0.43 -11.93 11.94
N ARG A 60 -0.06 -11.81 13.22
CA ARG A 60 -0.80 -11.02 14.23
C ARG A 60 -0.12 -9.68 14.48
N LEU A 61 -0.84 -8.60 14.22
CA LEU A 61 -0.36 -7.25 14.53
C LEU A 61 -0.38 -7.02 16.03
N THR A 62 0.72 -6.45 16.53
CA THR A 62 0.87 -5.98 17.91
C THR A 62 1.33 -4.52 17.88
N MET A 63 1.08 -3.77 18.97
CA MET A 63 1.62 -2.41 19.07
C MET A 63 3.14 -2.38 18.95
N GLU A 64 3.85 -3.38 19.47
CA GLU A 64 5.30 -3.50 19.32
C GLU A 64 5.73 -3.63 17.85
N SER A 65 5.11 -4.55 17.09
CA SER A 65 5.43 -4.74 15.66
C SER A 65 5.15 -3.47 14.84
N VAL A 66 4.06 -2.77 15.16
CA VAL A 66 3.67 -1.53 14.49
C VAL A 66 4.59 -0.37 14.86
N ASP A 67 5.01 -0.27 16.12
CA ASP A 67 5.98 0.73 16.59
C ASP A 67 7.31 0.58 15.85
N LYS A 68 7.81 -0.65 15.73
CA LYS A 68 9.02 -0.93 14.96
C LYS A 68 8.83 -0.59 13.48
N TYR A 69 7.67 -0.90 12.90
CA TYR A 69 7.38 -0.59 11.50
C TYR A 69 7.38 0.92 11.22
N PHE A 70 6.69 1.71 12.04
CA PHE A 70 6.72 3.18 11.94
C PHE A 70 8.12 3.75 12.25
N GLY A 71 8.85 3.13 13.18
CA GLY A 71 10.26 3.43 13.45
C GLY A 71 11.14 3.23 12.22
N ALA A 72 10.97 2.11 11.51
CA ALA A 72 11.68 1.83 10.26
C ALA A 72 11.33 2.85 9.17
N GLN A 73 10.04 3.18 8.98
CA GLN A 73 9.62 4.21 8.02
C GLN A 73 10.28 5.56 8.33
N ARG A 74 10.27 5.97 9.60
CA ARG A 74 10.92 7.22 10.04
C ARG A 74 12.43 7.20 9.81
N ASN A 75 13.10 6.08 10.11
CA ASN A 75 14.53 5.91 9.86
C ASN A 75 14.85 6.03 8.36
N ILE A 76 14.02 5.42 7.49
CA ILE A 76 14.15 5.53 6.03
C ILE A 76 14.01 6.99 5.60
N THR A 77 12.96 7.69 6.07
CA THR A 77 12.72 9.11 5.80
C THR A 77 13.92 9.96 6.21
N LEU A 78 14.40 9.83 7.44
CA LEU A 78 15.55 10.59 7.95
C LEU A 78 16.85 10.32 7.20
N LYS A 79 17.10 9.08 6.77
CA LYS A 79 18.28 8.74 5.96
C LYS A 79 18.15 9.26 4.54
N ALA A 80 16.97 9.17 3.93
CA ALA A 80 16.70 9.72 2.60
C ALA A 80 16.91 11.26 2.54
N GLY A 81 16.58 11.96 3.63
CA GLY A 81 16.84 13.40 3.77
C GLY A 81 18.31 13.80 3.75
N LYS A 82 19.24 12.84 3.95
CA LYS A 82 20.70 13.07 3.91
C LYS A 82 21.32 12.80 2.54
N LEU A 83 20.55 12.27 1.59
CA LEU A 83 21.03 11.98 0.25
C LEU A 83 21.19 13.26 -0.55
N SER A 84 22.24 13.32 -1.38
CA SER A 84 22.37 14.33 -2.42
C SER A 84 21.22 14.25 -3.43
N PRO A 85 20.92 15.32 -4.20
CA PRO A 85 19.88 15.28 -5.22
C PRO A 85 20.06 14.13 -6.23
N ALA A 86 21.30 13.86 -6.65
CA ALA A 86 21.61 12.77 -7.59
C ALA A 86 21.35 11.38 -6.99
N GLU A 87 21.77 11.14 -5.75
CA GLU A 87 21.50 9.86 -5.06
C GLU A 87 20.01 9.64 -4.82
N ARG A 88 19.27 10.72 -4.51
CA ARG A 88 17.83 10.68 -4.31
C ARG A 88 17.08 10.34 -5.59
N GLU A 89 17.44 10.97 -6.71
CA GLU A 89 16.84 10.64 -8.02
C GLU A 89 17.15 9.19 -8.41
N ALA A 90 18.39 8.73 -8.20
CA ALA A 90 18.75 7.33 -8.42
C ALA A 90 17.94 6.37 -7.53
N MET A 91 17.72 6.73 -6.26
CA MET A 91 16.89 5.94 -5.33
C MET A 91 15.42 5.91 -5.77
N LYS A 92 14.88 7.05 -6.22
CA LYS A 92 13.52 7.14 -6.74
C LYS A 92 13.34 6.26 -7.98
N ALA A 93 14.25 6.34 -8.95
CA ALA A 93 14.22 5.49 -10.14
C ALA A 93 14.30 3.98 -9.81
N ARG A 94 15.15 3.59 -8.84
CA ARG A 94 15.21 2.21 -8.35
C ARG A 94 13.93 1.78 -7.64
N THR A 95 13.29 2.68 -6.89
CA THR A 95 12.06 2.38 -6.15
C THR A 95 10.87 2.25 -7.11
N GLU A 96 10.72 3.16 -8.05
CA GLU A 96 9.65 3.14 -9.06
C GLU A 96 9.74 1.92 -9.97
N SER A 97 10.95 1.54 -10.42
CA SER A 97 11.15 0.33 -11.24
C SER A 97 10.88 -0.98 -10.49
N ARG A 98 10.91 -0.96 -9.15
CA ARG A 98 10.64 -2.12 -8.30
C ARG A 98 9.22 -2.14 -7.73
N TYR A 99 8.43 -1.09 -7.96
CA TYR A 99 7.05 -1.05 -7.50
C TYR A 99 6.22 -2.07 -8.28
N ASN A 100 5.71 -3.06 -7.57
CA ASN A 100 4.80 -4.05 -8.11
C ASN A 100 3.67 -4.25 -7.09
N ALA A 101 2.44 -3.90 -7.48
CA ALA A 101 1.26 -4.07 -6.63
C ALA A 101 0.98 -5.55 -6.30
N ASN A 102 1.52 -6.48 -7.10
CA ASN A 102 1.43 -7.91 -6.91
C ASN A 102 2.75 -8.50 -6.38
N ALA A 103 3.62 -7.70 -5.76
CA ALA A 103 4.87 -8.19 -5.18
C ALA A 103 4.58 -9.22 -4.08
N SER A 104 5.32 -10.33 -4.11
CA SER A 104 5.34 -11.28 -3.01
C SER A 104 6.04 -10.73 -1.76
N VAL A 105 5.83 -11.38 -0.61
CA VAL A 105 6.63 -11.10 0.60
C VAL A 105 8.13 -11.21 0.27
N ASP A 106 8.55 -12.26 -0.43
CA ASP A 106 9.95 -12.47 -0.83
C ASP A 106 10.48 -11.40 -1.79
N ASP A 107 9.65 -10.87 -2.69
CA ASP A 107 10.04 -9.76 -3.56
C ASP A 107 10.27 -8.49 -2.74
N VAL A 108 9.41 -8.21 -1.76
CA VAL A 108 9.60 -7.05 -0.87
C VAL A 108 10.83 -7.22 0.00
N VAL A 109 11.09 -8.43 0.54
CA VAL A 109 12.33 -8.73 1.27
C VAL A 109 13.56 -8.47 0.41
N ARG A 110 13.59 -9.02 -0.80
CA ARG A 110 14.71 -8.84 -1.74
C ARG A 110 14.90 -7.36 -2.09
N ASN A 111 13.82 -6.63 -2.29
CA ASN A 111 13.86 -5.18 -2.55
C ASN A 111 14.48 -4.42 -1.38
N VAL A 112 14.07 -4.71 -0.14
CA VAL A 112 14.64 -4.11 1.08
C VAL A 112 16.12 -4.46 1.22
N GLU A 113 16.50 -5.73 1.02
CA GLU A 113 17.88 -6.19 1.16
C GLU A 113 18.82 -5.61 0.10
N SER A 114 18.29 -5.38 -1.10
CA SER A 114 19.05 -4.81 -2.22
C SER A 114 19.35 -3.31 -2.10
N GLU A 115 18.75 -2.62 -1.12
CA GLU A 115 18.99 -1.21 -0.86
C GLU A 115 19.60 -1.04 0.54
N PRO A 116 20.94 -0.90 0.66
CA PRO A 116 21.63 -0.89 1.95
C PRO A 116 21.06 0.13 2.94
N MET A 117 20.70 1.32 2.47
CA MET A 117 20.11 2.37 3.31
C MET A 117 18.80 1.91 3.97
N ILE A 118 17.90 1.28 3.19
CA ILE A 118 16.61 0.79 3.67
C ILE A 118 16.82 -0.39 4.63
N LYS A 119 17.67 -1.35 4.25
CA LYS A 119 18.01 -2.50 5.10
C LYS A 119 18.53 -2.04 6.47
N ASP A 120 19.44 -1.08 6.49
CA ASP A 120 20.01 -0.57 7.73
C ASP A 120 18.95 0.18 8.55
N ALA A 121 18.11 1.00 7.93
CA ALA A 121 17.01 1.69 8.61
C ALA A 121 15.99 0.75 9.26
N VAL A 122 15.68 -0.37 8.58
CA VAL A 122 14.81 -1.45 9.08
C VAL A 122 15.45 -2.15 10.28
N ARG A 123 16.75 -2.47 10.19
CA ARG A 123 17.49 -3.10 11.29
C ARG A 123 17.64 -2.18 12.50
N ASP A 124 17.87 -0.89 12.27
CA ASP A 124 17.95 0.13 13.33
C ASP A 124 16.64 0.23 14.13
N ALA A 125 15.51 -0.14 13.52
CA ALA A 125 14.20 -0.20 14.19
C ALA A 125 13.92 -1.55 14.89
N GLY A 126 14.87 -2.50 14.86
CA GLY A 126 14.73 -3.81 15.47
C GLY A 126 13.87 -4.80 14.67
N LEU A 127 13.76 -4.62 13.34
CA LEU A 127 13.09 -5.55 12.44
C LEU A 127 14.10 -6.24 11.52
N SER A 128 13.82 -7.49 11.16
CA SER A 128 14.37 -8.09 9.96
C SER A 128 13.66 -7.57 8.69
N PRO A 129 14.28 -7.66 7.49
CA PRO A 129 13.60 -7.36 6.23
C PRO A 129 12.30 -8.16 6.03
N ARG A 130 12.26 -9.43 6.45
CA ARG A 130 11.06 -10.28 6.36
C ARG A 130 9.95 -9.82 7.30
N GLU A 131 10.27 -9.51 8.55
CA GLU A 131 9.28 -8.96 9.47
C GLU A 131 8.75 -7.60 8.99
N PHE A 132 9.62 -6.74 8.46
CA PHE A 132 9.19 -5.47 7.88
C PHE A 132 8.22 -5.66 6.71
N ALA A 133 8.50 -6.60 5.81
CA ALA A 133 7.60 -6.96 4.71
C ALA A 133 6.26 -7.50 5.22
N LEU A 134 6.29 -8.44 6.16
CA LEU A 134 5.08 -9.04 6.74
C LEU A 134 4.22 -8.01 7.47
N VAL A 135 4.81 -7.20 8.36
CA VAL A 135 4.07 -6.15 9.08
C VAL A 135 3.46 -5.16 8.09
N GLY A 136 4.24 -4.71 7.10
CA GLY A 136 3.76 -3.74 6.10
C GLY A 136 2.58 -4.27 5.27
N MET A 137 2.69 -5.48 4.74
CA MET A 137 1.62 -6.10 3.94
C MET A 137 0.38 -6.40 4.79
N THR A 138 0.57 -6.96 5.99
CA THR A 138 -0.52 -7.26 6.93
C THR A 138 -1.24 -5.98 7.34
N PHE A 139 -0.49 -4.92 7.68
CA PHE A 139 -1.06 -3.63 8.05
C PHE A 139 -1.87 -3.02 6.89
N MET A 140 -1.35 -3.08 5.66
CA MET A 140 -2.05 -2.58 4.47
C MET A 140 -3.35 -3.35 4.18
N GLN A 141 -3.30 -4.69 4.14
CA GLN A 141 -4.48 -5.53 3.89
C GLN A 141 -5.56 -5.29 4.97
N THR A 142 -5.13 -5.27 6.23
CA THR A 142 -6.04 -5.07 7.37
C THR A 142 -6.65 -3.67 7.36
N SER A 143 -5.86 -2.64 7.02
CA SER A 143 -6.36 -1.25 6.91
C SER A 143 -7.41 -1.10 5.82
N MET A 144 -7.24 -1.78 4.68
CA MET A 144 -8.23 -1.81 3.61
C MET A 144 -9.53 -2.48 4.08
N ALA A 145 -9.43 -3.62 4.77
CA ALA A 145 -10.59 -4.33 5.31
C ALA A 145 -11.34 -3.50 6.36
N ALA A 146 -10.62 -2.88 7.30
CA ALA A 146 -11.19 -1.97 8.29
C ALA A 146 -11.87 -0.75 7.65
N GLY A 147 -11.29 -0.22 6.57
CA GLY A 147 -11.88 0.87 5.79
C GLY A 147 -13.19 0.48 5.11
N ILE A 148 -13.24 -0.69 4.46
CA ILE A 148 -14.47 -1.20 3.83
C ILE A 148 -15.55 -1.48 4.87
N ALA A 149 -15.19 -2.08 6.00
CA ALA A 149 -16.09 -2.32 7.12
C ALA A 149 -16.75 -1.01 7.61
N LYS A 150 -15.96 0.06 7.77
CA LYS A 150 -16.46 1.40 8.13
C LYS A 150 -17.40 2.02 7.11
N MET A 151 -17.15 1.79 5.81
CA MET A 151 -17.99 2.32 4.73
C MET A 151 -19.31 1.55 4.57
N ARG A 152 -19.39 0.32 5.09
CA ARG A 152 -20.52 -0.59 4.92
C ARG A 152 -20.99 -1.16 6.26
N PRO A 153 -21.43 -0.33 7.22
CA PRO A 153 -21.71 -0.77 8.59
C PRO A 153 -22.88 -1.76 8.69
N ASP A 154 -23.85 -1.68 7.77
CA ASP A 154 -25.06 -2.50 7.79
C ASP A 154 -24.84 -3.92 7.22
N ASP A 155 -23.70 -4.17 6.57
CA ASP A 155 -23.36 -5.47 6.03
C ASP A 155 -22.80 -6.42 7.10
N ASN A 156 -22.79 -7.72 6.78
CA ASN A 156 -22.15 -8.73 7.61
C ASN A 156 -20.62 -8.55 7.60
N GLN A 157 -20.09 -7.87 8.61
CA GLN A 157 -18.67 -7.53 8.75
C GLN A 157 -17.75 -8.75 8.68
N ASP A 158 -18.12 -9.86 9.34
CA ASP A 158 -17.34 -11.09 9.33
C ASP A 158 -17.24 -11.69 7.93
N SER A 159 -18.34 -11.63 7.17
CA SER A 159 -18.35 -12.08 5.77
C SER A 159 -17.47 -11.20 4.89
N LEU A 160 -17.48 -9.87 5.10
CA LEU A 160 -16.63 -8.93 4.35
C LEU A 160 -15.15 -9.17 4.63
N ILE A 161 -14.78 -9.26 5.92
CA ILE A 161 -13.40 -9.52 6.35
C ILE A 161 -12.88 -10.84 5.78
N ARG A 162 -13.70 -11.91 5.85
CA ARG A 162 -13.36 -13.22 5.29
C ARG A 162 -13.21 -13.19 3.77
N ALA A 163 -14.08 -12.47 3.06
CA ALA A 163 -14.01 -12.33 1.61
C ALA A 163 -12.70 -11.65 1.16
N MET A 164 -12.18 -10.74 1.97
CA MET A 164 -10.89 -10.06 1.74
C MET A 164 -9.67 -10.89 2.19
N LYS A 165 -9.91 -12.10 2.72
CA LYS A 165 -8.88 -12.94 3.36
C LYS A 165 -8.09 -12.18 4.43
N ALA A 166 -8.72 -11.19 5.08
CA ALA A 166 -8.10 -10.40 6.13
C ALA A 166 -8.30 -11.09 7.48
N ASN A 167 -7.34 -10.88 8.38
CA ASN A 167 -7.40 -11.44 9.71
C ASN A 167 -8.36 -10.63 10.60
N PRO A 168 -9.43 -11.22 11.15
CA PRO A 168 -10.40 -10.49 11.96
C PRO A 168 -9.80 -9.91 13.24
N GLU A 169 -8.81 -10.57 13.84
CA GLU A 169 -8.14 -10.05 15.04
C GLU A 169 -7.32 -8.80 14.73
N ASN A 170 -6.66 -8.74 13.57
CA ASN A 170 -5.94 -7.55 13.14
C ASN A 170 -6.92 -6.40 12.82
N VAL A 171 -8.08 -6.70 12.23
CA VAL A 171 -9.11 -5.68 11.95
C VAL A 171 -9.63 -5.10 13.26
N LYS A 172 -9.91 -5.96 14.24
CA LYS A 172 -10.26 -5.52 15.60
C LYS A 172 -9.14 -4.69 16.23
N PHE A 173 -7.89 -5.14 16.14
CA PHE A 173 -6.72 -4.40 16.64
C PHE A 173 -6.64 -2.99 16.06
N LEU A 174 -6.88 -2.81 14.76
CA LEU A 174 -6.91 -1.48 14.12
C LEU A 174 -8.01 -0.58 14.70
N PHE A 175 -9.22 -1.11 14.92
CA PHE A 175 -10.30 -0.33 15.53
C PHE A 175 -9.98 0.04 16.97
N ASP A 176 -9.46 -0.89 17.77
CA ASP A 176 -9.13 -0.66 19.17
C ASP A 176 -7.99 0.35 19.34
N ASN A 177 -7.10 0.49 18.36
CA ASN A 177 -5.90 1.35 18.41
C ASN A 177 -5.93 2.53 17.41
N GLU A 178 -7.07 2.82 16.78
CA GLU A 178 -7.16 3.79 15.67
C GLU A 178 -6.54 5.15 16.00
N ALA A 179 -6.81 5.69 17.18
CA ALA A 179 -6.29 7.00 17.59
C ALA A 179 -4.76 7.03 17.64
N GLU A 180 -4.16 5.99 18.21
CA GLU A 180 -2.71 5.86 18.35
C GLU A 180 -2.03 5.60 17.00
N LEU A 181 -2.63 4.77 16.15
CA LEU A 181 -2.14 4.51 14.79
C LEU A 181 -2.19 5.76 13.92
N ASN A 182 -3.28 6.53 13.99
CA ASN A 182 -3.41 7.82 13.31
C ASN A 182 -2.36 8.83 13.78
N ARG A 183 -2.04 8.84 15.08
CA ARG A 183 -0.98 9.69 15.64
C ARG A 183 0.39 9.33 15.04
N LYS A 184 0.73 8.05 14.96
CA LYS A 184 2.00 7.58 14.36
C LYS A 184 2.08 7.89 12.87
N GLN A 185 1.01 7.64 12.12
CA GLN A 185 0.96 7.95 10.69
C GLN A 185 1.19 9.45 10.43
N LYS A 186 0.54 10.33 11.19
CA LYS A 186 0.74 11.78 11.08
C LYS A 186 2.17 12.19 11.41
N ALA A 187 2.78 11.62 12.44
CA ALA A 187 4.17 11.93 12.80
C ALA A 187 5.14 11.59 11.66
N VAL A 188 4.97 10.44 11.00
CA VAL A 188 5.78 10.08 9.82
C VAL A 188 5.50 11.03 8.65
N GLU A 189 4.24 11.37 8.38
CA GLU A 189 3.86 12.31 7.31
C GLU A 189 4.46 13.71 7.55
N GLU A 190 4.47 14.19 8.79
CA GLU A 190 5.09 15.47 9.18
C GLU A 190 6.61 15.45 8.96
N ASP A 191 7.29 14.35 9.32
CA ASP A 191 8.71 14.19 9.06
C ASP A 191 9.01 14.18 7.54
N MET A 192 8.18 13.52 6.72
CA MET A 192 8.30 13.57 5.26
C MET A 192 8.07 14.98 4.70
N LYS A 193 7.02 15.68 5.15
CA LYS A 193 6.74 17.06 4.74
C LYS A 193 7.88 18.01 5.10
N ARG A 194 8.48 17.84 6.29
CA ARG A 194 9.62 18.65 6.73
C ARG A 194 10.81 18.49 5.80
N LEU A 195 11.12 17.26 5.38
CA LEU A 195 12.19 17.01 4.42
C LEU A 195 11.92 17.66 3.07
N GLN A 196 10.70 17.50 2.53
CA GLN A 196 10.32 18.13 1.26
C GLN A 196 10.40 19.67 1.32
N ALA A 197 10.11 20.28 2.48
CA ALA A 197 10.24 21.71 2.66
C ALA A 197 11.71 22.17 2.63
N THR A 198 12.61 21.42 3.29
CA THR A 198 14.06 21.69 3.26
C THR A 198 14.62 21.58 1.84
N GLU A 199 14.11 20.64 1.04
CA GLU A 199 14.52 20.46 -0.36
C GLU A 199 14.13 21.61 -1.27
N LYS A 200 12.95 22.22 -1.06
CA LYS A 200 12.48 23.35 -1.88
C LYS A 200 13.18 24.68 -1.56
N GLY A 201 13.82 24.77 -0.40
CA GLY A 201 14.51 25.97 0.06
C GLY A 201 16.02 26.00 -0.21
N SER A 202 16.59 24.92 -0.75
CA SER A 202 18.01 24.80 -1.13
C SER A 202 18.17 24.98 -2.64
#